data_AF-A0AAV6ZB83-F1
#
_entry.id   AF-A0AAV6ZB83-F1
#
_cell.length_a   1.000
_cell.length_b   1.000
_cell.length_c   1.000
_cell.angle_alpha   90.00
_cell.angle_beta   90.00
_cell.angle_gamma   90.00
#
_symmetry.space_group_name_H-M   'P 1'
#
loop_
_entity.id
_entity.type
_entity.pdbx_description
1 polymer ?
#
loop_
_entity_poly.entity_id
_entity_poly.type
_entity_poly.pdbx_seq_one_letter_code
_entity_poly.pdbx_strand_id
1 'polypeptide(L)'
;MDTEWHRKDWVKVRGVPIVWPFTPNWERIDHFRAREDDIVIATYPKSGTTWMSEIVDAVLNDGDIEKCQRDVIFQKVPMLEFCVPGAVPPGTGKLPTFFSVTIQHILTWRGEEYLRTVQCLYHWIDEQSHPRAGSREEYVEKFLCGNVGDGPWGTHVKESEAVETKKNILMTDPKREIRKVMTFLGKDLSEDVLDKICLHTSFKAMKENPTTNYTPLSSAIMDQSVSPFMRKGRIRPILR
;
A
#
# COMPACT_ATOMS: atom_id res chain seq x y z
N MET A 1 -9.00 -24.53 1.16
CA MET A 1 -9.16 -23.51 2.22
C MET A 1 -10.62 -23.16 2.30
N ASP A 2 -11.12 -22.82 3.48
CA ASP A 2 -12.46 -22.26 3.59
C ASP A 2 -12.48 -20.86 2.94
N THR A 3 -13.42 -20.63 2.02
CA THR A 3 -13.52 -19.39 1.24
C THR A 3 -14.63 -18.49 1.75
N GLU A 4 -15.05 -18.66 3.00
CA GLU A 4 -16.16 -17.90 3.62
C GLU A 4 -16.02 -16.37 3.43
N TRP A 5 -14.80 -15.86 3.44
CA TRP A 5 -14.43 -14.45 3.27
C TRP A 5 -14.45 -13.94 1.81
N HIS A 6 -14.59 -14.82 0.83
CA HIS A 6 -14.54 -14.44 -0.59
C HIS A 6 -15.81 -13.70 -1.01
N ARG A 7 -15.65 -12.46 -1.50
CA ARG A 7 -16.70 -11.53 -1.95
C ARG A 7 -17.68 -11.10 -0.84
N LYS A 8 -17.31 -11.18 0.45
CA LYS A 8 -18.10 -10.62 1.56
C LYS A 8 -18.28 -9.10 1.39
N ASP A 9 -19.47 -8.61 1.74
CA ASP A 9 -19.81 -7.19 1.75
C ASP A 9 -18.89 -6.35 2.65
N TRP A 10 -18.83 -5.05 2.38
CA TRP A 10 -18.11 -4.09 3.21
C TRP A 10 -18.66 -4.08 4.64
N VAL A 11 -17.77 -4.20 5.62
CA VAL A 11 -18.12 -4.11 7.04
C VAL A 11 -17.86 -2.67 7.49
N LYS A 12 -18.86 -2.04 8.11
CA LYS A 12 -18.70 -0.66 8.63
C LYS A 12 -17.93 -0.68 9.95
N VAL A 13 -16.78 -0.03 9.98
CA VAL A 13 -16.02 0.22 11.20
C VAL A 13 -15.98 1.72 11.45
N ARG A 14 -16.47 2.16 12.62
CA ARG A 14 -16.66 3.59 12.96
C ARG A 14 -17.39 4.41 11.87
N GLY A 15 -18.30 3.75 11.14
CA GLY A 15 -19.06 4.35 10.03
C GLY A 15 -18.39 4.25 8.65
N VAL A 16 -17.08 3.98 8.58
CA VAL A 16 -16.33 3.81 7.33
C VAL A 16 -16.53 2.38 6.78
N PRO A 17 -16.87 2.20 5.49
CA PRO A 17 -16.88 0.88 4.85
C PRO A 17 -15.45 0.34 4.68
N ILE A 18 -15.15 -0.79 5.34
CA ILE A 18 -13.84 -1.45 5.33
C ILE A 18 -13.95 -2.83 4.65
N VAL A 19 -12.88 -3.24 3.98
CA VAL A 19 -12.77 -4.56 3.34
C VAL A 19 -12.77 -5.66 4.41
N TRP A 20 -13.49 -6.77 4.19
CA TRP A 20 -13.64 -7.78 5.26
C TRP A 20 -12.29 -8.23 5.87
N PRO A 21 -11.22 -8.54 5.11
CA PRO A 21 -9.92 -8.93 5.67
C PRO A 21 -9.22 -7.90 6.56
N PHE A 22 -9.70 -6.66 6.66
CA PHE A 22 -9.14 -5.63 7.54
C PHE A 22 -9.93 -5.50 8.85
N THR A 23 -11.10 -6.14 8.98
CA THR A 23 -12.00 -5.96 10.14
C THR A 23 -11.82 -6.93 11.32
N PRO A 24 -11.42 -8.21 11.17
CA PRO A 24 -11.24 -9.14 12.30
C PRO A 24 -10.19 -8.71 13.34
N ASN A 25 -9.30 -7.78 12.98
CA ASN A 25 -8.17 -7.35 13.80
C ASN A 25 -8.43 -6.05 14.57
N TRP A 26 -9.61 -5.43 14.42
CA TRP A 26 -9.80 -4.03 14.82
C TRP A 26 -9.65 -3.73 16.32
N GLU A 27 -10.07 -4.65 17.19
CA GLU A 27 -9.84 -4.55 18.64
C GLU A 27 -8.34 -4.47 18.99
N ARG A 28 -7.50 -5.21 18.24
CA ARG A 28 -6.04 -5.19 18.43
C ARG A 28 -5.41 -3.91 17.87
N ILE A 29 -6.03 -3.28 16.87
CA ILE A 29 -5.62 -1.97 16.34
C ILE A 29 -5.97 -0.86 17.35
N ASP A 30 -7.16 -0.91 17.95
CA ASP A 30 -7.60 0.07 18.96
C ASP A 30 -6.77 0.02 20.25
N HIS A 31 -6.09 -1.10 20.51
CA HIS A 31 -5.12 -1.26 21.60
C HIS A 31 -3.66 -1.31 21.13
N PHE A 32 -3.39 -1.10 19.83
CA PHE A 32 -2.03 -1.12 19.30
C PHE A 32 -1.22 0.05 19.87
N ARG A 33 -0.05 -0.27 20.42
CA ARG A 33 0.92 0.72 20.87
C ARG A 33 2.13 0.66 19.95
N ALA A 34 2.24 1.66 19.10
CA ALA A 34 3.43 1.91 18.33
C ALA A 34 4.61 2.23 19.25
N ARG A 35 5.81 1.87 18.81
CA ARG A 35 7.07 2.33 19.37
C ARG A 35 7.35 3.76 18.89
N GLU A 36 8.22 4.48 19.60
CA GLU A 36 8.74 5.78 19.13
C GLU A 36 9.39 5.63 17.74
N ASP A 37 9.90 4.43 17.47
CA ASP A 37 10.31 3.94 16.18
C ASP A 37 9.29 2.96 15.51
N ASP A 38 8.05 3.34 15.08
CA ASP A 38 7.15 2.51 14.17
C ASP A 38 6.55 3.22 12.89
N ILE A 39 7.04 2.96 11.66
CA ILE A 39 6.76 3.62 10.36
C ILE A 39 5.31 3.41 10.01
N VAL A 40 4.72 4.49 9.51
CA VAL A 40 3.42 4.41 8.88
C VAL A 40 3.55 4.90 7.45
N ILE A 41 3.64 3.93 6.54
CA ILE A 41 3.36 4.15 5.12
C ILE A 41 1.84 4.20 4.99
N ALA A 42 1.25 5.31 5.45
CA ALA A 42 -0.18 5.58 5.33
C ALA A 42 -0.48 5.97 3.88
N THR A 43 -1.42 5.28 3.23
CA THR A 43 -1.86 5.62 1.88
C THR A 43 -3.31 5.22 1.69
N TYR A 44 -4.11 6.07 1.04
CA TYR A 44 -5.35 5.59 0.43
C TYR A 44 -5.02 4.47 -0.59
N PRO A 45 -5.80 3.39 -0.70
CA PRO A 45 -5.34 2.22 -1.44
C PRO A 45 -5.08 2.51 -2.92
N LYS A 46 -4.05 1.82 -3.46
CA LYS A 46 -3.49 2.00 -4.81
C LYS A 46 -2.76 3.33 -5.08
N SER A 47 -2.51 4.16 -4.05
CA SER A 47 -1.71 5.40 -4.13
C SER A 47 -0.17 5.20 -3.99
N GLY A 48 0.34 3.99 -4.23
CA GLY A 48 1.78 3.71 -4.32
C GLY A 48 2.43 3.02 -3.11
N THR A 49 1.64 2.47 -2.17
CA THR A 49 2.08 1.81 -0.93
C THR A 49 3.25 0.84 -1.12
N THR A 50 3.14 -0.09 -2.07
CA THR A 50 4.18 -1.10 -2.36
C THR A 50 5.48 -0.49 -2.85
N TRP A 51 5.42 0.56 -3.67
CA TRP A 51 6.59 1.26 -4.19
C TRP A 51 7.33 1.98 -3.07
N MET A 52 6.59 2.68 -2.20
CA MET A 52 7.17 3.32 -1.02
C MET A 52 7.74 2.29 -0.03
N SER A 53 7.07 1.16 0.15
CA SER A 53 7.52 0.07 1.03
C SER A 53 8.87 -0.49 0.58
N GLU A 54 9.05 -0.70 -0.73
CA GLU A 54 10.33 -1.19 -1.28
C GLU A 54 11.43 -0.12 -1.25
N ILE A 55 11.10 1.17 -1.43
CA ILE A 55 12.07 2.27 -1.27
C ILE A 55 12.55 2.35 0.18
N VAL A 56 11.62 2.34 1.15
CA VAL A 56 11.96 2.41 2.58
C VAL A 56 12.81 1.20 2.98
N ASP A 57 12.42 -0.01 2.59
CA ASP A 57 13.20 -1.22 2.86
C ASP A 57 14.61 -1.15 2.26
N ALA A 58 14.74 -0.67 1.02
CA ALA A 58 16.04 -0.53 0.36
C ALA A 58 16.92 0.57 0.98
N VAL A 59 16.36 1.70 1.41
CA VAL A 59 17.10 2.78 2.09
C VAL A 59 17.52 2.37 3.51
N LEU A 60 16.67 1.64 4.24
CA LEU A 60 17.03 1.11 5.57
C LEU A 60 18.17 0.09 5.49
N ASN A 61 18.18 -0.74 4.43
CA ASN A 61 19.23 -1.72 4.13
C ASN A 61 20.41 -1.15 3.30
N ASP A 62 20.59 0.19 3.24
CA ASP A 62 21.74 0.84 2.60
C ASP A 62 21.94 0.48 1.10
N GLY A 63 20.85 0.17 0.40
CA GLY A 63 20.85 -0.28 -1.00
C GLY A 63 21.26 -1.73 -1.22
N ASP A 64 21.28 -2.55 -0.16
CA ASP A 64 21.48 -4.00 -0.24
C ASP A 64 20.22 -4.69 -0.80
N ILE A 65 20.27 -5.03 -2.10
CA ILE A 65 19.15 -5.60 -2.84
C ILE A 65 18.92 -7.07 -2.48
N GLU A 66 19.95 -7.79 -2.04
CA GLU A 66 19.80 -9.18 -1.58
C GLU A 66 19.00 -9.20 -0.28
N LYS A 67 19.28 -8.28 0.65
CA LYS A 67 18.44 -8.06 1.84
C LYS A 67 17.02 -7.62 1.50
N CYS A 68 16.82 -6.83 0.44
CA CYS A 68 15.47 -6.49 -0.04
C CYS A 68 14.69 -7.72 -0.52
N GLN A 69 15.37 -8.76 -1.01
CA GLN A 69 14.74 -9.98 -1.52
C GLN A 69 14.55 -11.08 -0.45
N ARG A 70 14.86 -10.80 0.82
CA ARG A 70 14.78 -11.77 1.94
C ARG A 70 13.41 -12.42 2.15
N ASP A 71 12.33 -11.72 1.81
CA ASP A 71 10.94 -12.20 1.92
C ASP A 71 10.03 -11.33 1.04
N VAL A 72 8.77 -11.75 0.87
CA VAL A 72 7.73 -11.00 0.16
C VAL A 72 7.31 -9.73 0.92
N ILE A 73 6.94 -8.69 0.18
CA ILE A 73 6.73 -7.33 0.70
C ILE A 73 5.69 -7.23 1.82
N PHE A 74 4.65 -8.07 1.81
CA PHE A 74 3.61 -8.10 2.85
C PHE A 74 3.99 -8.89 4.12
N GLN A 75 5.20 -9.46 4.16
CA GLN A 75 5.87 -9.95 5.37
C GLN A 75 6.93 -8.93 5.83
N LYS A 76 7.75 -8.41 4.91
CA LYS A 76 8.75 -7.36 5.19
C LYS A 76 8.13 -6.09 5.79
N VAL A 77 7.00 -5.66 5.23
CA VAL A 77 6.23 -4.48 5.62
C VAL A 77 4.77 -4.91 5.80
N PRO A 78 4.39 -5.41 6.98
CA PRO A 78 3.06 -5.96 7.21
C PRO A 78 2.01 -4.84 7.26
N MET A 79 0.91 -5.03 6.50
CA MET A 79 -0.31 -4.23 6.67
C MET A 79 -0.86 -4.45 8.09
N LEU A 80 -0.96 -3.38 8.89
CA LEU A 80 -1.29 -3.45 10.31
C LEU A 80 -2.65 -4.15 10.54
N GLU A 81 -3.61 -3.76 9.71
CA GLU A 81 -5.01 -4.15 9.73
C GLU A 81 -5.31 -5.53 9.13
N PHE A 82 -4.53 -5.97 8.12
CA PHE A 82 -4.81 -7.20 7.38
C PHE A 82 -4.71 -8.46 8.25
N CYS A 83 -5.79 -9.24 8.24
CA CYS A 83 -5.94 -10.51 8.96
C CYS A 83 -6.95 -11.40 8.22
N VAL A 84 -6.57 -12.65 7.94
CA VAL A 84 -7.49 -13.67 7.46
C VAL A 84 -7.46 -14.80 8.48
N PRO A 85 -8.40 -14.85 9.44
CA PRO A 85 -8.46 -15.90 10.46
C PRO A 85 -8.25 -17.30 9.87
N GLY A 86 -7.27 -18.04 10.42
CA GLY A 86 -6.89 -19.38 9.96
C GLY A 86 -5.98 -19.46 8.72
N ALA A 87 -5.69 -18.34 8.02
CA ALA A 87 -4.85 -18.33 6.82
C ALA A 87 -3.72 -17.28 6.86
N VAL A 88 -3.97 -16.07 7.37
CA VAL A 88 -2.98 -14.99 7.50
C VAL A 88 -3.06 -14.40 8.91
N PRO A 89 -2.00 -14.47 9.73
CA PRO A 89 -1.98 -13.87 11.06
C PRO A 89 -2.03 -12.33 10.96
N PRO A 90 -2.65 -11.65 11.95
CA PRO A 90 -2.84 -10.20 11.91
C PRO A 90 -1.51 -9.45 11.86
N GLY A 91 -1.46 -8.33 11.13
CA GLY A 91 -0.29 -7.45 11.07
C GLY A 91 0.23 -7.02 12.45
N THR A 92 -0.67 -6.70 13.37
CA THR A 92 -0.37 -6.40 14.80
C THR A 92 0.43 -7.51 15.50
N GLY A 93 0.33 -8.77 15.04
CA GLY A 93 1.08 -9.91 15.56
C GLY A 93 2.44 -10.15 14.90
N LYS A 94 2.75 -9.48 13.78
CA LYS A 94 4.02 -9.63 13.04
C LYS A 94 5.07 -8.59 13.43
N LEU A 95 4.63 -7.40 13.88
CA LEU A 95 5.51 -6.30 14.30
C LEU A 95 6.45 -6.63 15.49
N PRO A 96 6.15 -7.56 16.42
CA PRO A 96 7.11 -7.95 17.46
C PRO A 96 8.36 -8.68 16.94
N THR A 97 8.33 -9.25 15.73
CA THR A 97 9.38 -10.17 15.23
C THR A 97 10.25 -9.63 14.10
N PHE A 98 9.88 -8.51 13.48
CA PHE A 98 10.67 -7.87 12.44
C PHE A 98 11.19 -6.52 12.92
N PHE A 99 12.09 -5.92 12.15
CA PHE A 99 12.39 -4.50 12.29
C PHE A 99 11.07 -3.75 12.35
N SER A 100 10.82 -3.07 13.47
CA SER A 100 10.14 -1.80 13.34
C SER A 100 11.06 -0.90 12.48
N VAL A 101 10.71 -0.10 11.46
CA VAL A 101 9.55 0.80 11.36
C VAL A 101 10.01 2.07 12.21
N THR A 102 9.60 3.32 11.91
CA THR A 102 9.81 4.60 12.67
C THR A 102 8.60 5.60 12.54
N ILE A 103 7.73 5.94 13.54
CA ILE A 103 6.48 6.75 13.29
C ILE A 103 6.89 8.14 12.81
N GLN A 104 6.85 8.28 11.50
CA GLN A 104 6.87 9.51 10.75
C GLN A 104 6.09 9.17 9.46
N HIS A 105 5.17 10.03 9.02
CA HIS A 105 4.20 9.64 8.00
C HIS A 105 4.70 9.95 6.57
N ILE A 106 4.93 8.91 5.75
CA ILE A 106 5.11 9.11 4.30
C ILE A 106 3.74 9.01 3.63
N LEU A 107 3.12 10.16 3.38
CA LEU A 107 1.80 10.31 2.78
C LEU A 107 1.94 10.68 1.30
N THR A 108 1.93 9.68 0.42
CA THR A 108 2.04 9.87 -1.03
C THR A 108 0.75 10.44 -1.63
N TRP A 109 0.51 11.77 -1.68
CA TRP A 109 -0.47 12.31 -2.65
C TRP A 109 -0.55 13.82 -2.95
N ARG A 110 -1.20 14.14 -4.09
CA ARG A 110 -1.70 15.47 -4.50
C ARG A 110 -2.90 15.34 -5.47
N GLY A 111 -3.85 16.27 -5.38
CA GLY A 111 -5.15 16.35 -6.11
C GLY A 111 -5.28 15.77 -7.54
N GLU A 112 -4.22 15.84 -8.33
CA GLU A 112 -4.24 15.57 -9.79
C GLU A 112 -4.31 14.08 -10.16
N GLU A 113 -4.08 13.13 -9.22
CA GLU A 113 -4.16 11.69 -9.54
C GLU A 113 -5.56 11.05 -9.31
N TYR A 114 -6.62 11.82 -9.03
CA TYR A 114 -7.93 11.29 -8.60
C TYR A 114 -8.46 10.17 -9.52
N LEU A 115 -8.46 10.45 -10.83
CA LEU A 115 -8.91 9.51 -11.86
C LEU A 115 -8.02 8.26 -11.95
N ARG A 116 -6.74 8.35 -11.58
CA ARG A 116 -5.83 7.19 -11.48
C ARG A 116 -6.21 6.30 -10.31
N THR A 117 -6.48 6.88 -9.13
CA THR A 117 -6.88 6.13 -7.93
C THR A 117 -8.16 5.34 -8.20
N VAL A 118 -9.22 5.99 -8.70
CA VAL A 118 -10.47 5.30 -9.09
C VAL A 118 -10.22 4.17 -10.10
N GLN A 119 -9.46 4.45 -11.18
CA GLN A 119 -9.19 3.45 -12.22
C GLN A 119 -8.33 2.27 -11.73
N CYS A 120 -7.41 2.50 -10.78
CA CYS A 120 -6.60 1.44 -10.19
C CYS A 120 -7.39 0.59 -9.19
N LEU A 121 -8.32 1.20 -8.44
CA LEU A 121 -9.18 0.50 -7.49
C LEU A 121 -10.22 -0.37 -8.18
N TYR A 122 -10.82 0.12 -9.28
CA TYR A 122 -11.75 -0.65 -10.11
C TYR A 122 -11.17 -2.03 -10.47
N HIS A 123 -9.96 -2.07 -11.04
CA HIS A 123 -9.31 -3.34 -11.39
C HIS A 123 -8.88 -4.16 -10.17
N TRP A 124 -8.49 -3.51 -9.08
CA TRP A 124 -8.03 -4.19 -7.87
C TRP A 124 -9.17 -4.86 -7.09
N ILE A 125 -10.38 -4.33 -7.16
CA ILE A 125 -11.56 -4.92 -6.52
C ILE A 125 -12.04 -6.18 -7.25
N ASP A 126 -11.85 -6.25 -8.57
CA ASP A 126 -12.14 -7.47 -9.32
C ASP A 126 -11.01 -8.52 -9.21
N GLU A 127 -9.75 -8.10 -9.13
CA GLU A 127 -8.55 -8.91 -8.81
C GLU A 127 -8.62 -9.55 -7.41
N GLN A 128 -9.08 -8.80 -6.41
CA GLN A 128 -9.22 -9.25 -5.04
C GLN A 128 -10.57 -9.91 -4.80
N SER A 129 -10.68 -10.63 -3.68
CA SER A 129 -11.91 -11.25 -3.19
C SER A 129 -12.92 -10.25 -2.58
N HIS A 130 -13.03 -9.03 -3.13
CA HIS A 130 -13.94 -7.95 -2.68
C HIS A 130 -15.28 -7.96 -3.42
N PRO A 131 -16.36 -7.34 -2.91
CA PRO A 131 -17.62 -7.19 -3.66
C PRO A 131 -17.36 -6.67 -5.08
N ARG A 132 -17.93 -7.30 -6.10
CA ARG A 132 -17.63 -6.98 -7.52
C ARG A 132 -17.78 -5.49 -7.79
N ALA A 133 -16.86 -4.91 -8.57
CA ALA A 133 -16.87 -3.48 -8.84
C ALA A 133 -18.18 -3.01 -9.50
N GLY A 134 -18.75 -3.86 -10.37
CA GLY A 134 -19.92 -3.54 -11.21
C GLY A 134 -19.48 -3.05 -12.58
N SER A 135 -20.31 -2.24 -13.24
CA SER A 135 -19.82 -1.45 -14.37
C SER A 135 -18.81 -0.38 -13.92
N ARG A 136 -18.05 0.18 -14.85
CA ARG A 136 -17.09 1.25 -14.54
C ARG A 136 -17.81 2.50 -14.05
N GLU A 137 -18.98 2.76 -14.61
CA GLU A 137 -19.86 3.87 -14.33
C GLU A 137 -20.44 3.75 -12.92
N GLU A 138 -21.02 2.59 -12.57
CA GLU A 138 -21.43 2.27 -11.19
C GLU A 138 -20.28 2.40 -10.18
N TYR A 139 -19.07 1.96 -10.54
CA TYR A 139 -17.94 2.03 -9.63
C TYR A 139 -17.47 3.46 -9.40
N VAL A 140 -17.47 4.31 -10.43
CA VAL A 140 -17.19 5.74 -10.32
C VAL A 140 -18.21 6.42 -9.39
N GLU A 141 -19.50 6.07 -9.50
CA GLU A 141 -20.55 6.56 -8.62
C GLU A 141 -20.36 6.11 -7.17
N LYS A 142 -20.16 4.80 -6.93
CA LYS A 142 -19.83 4.24 -5.60
C LYS A 142 -18.64 4.98 -4.97
N PHE A 143 -17.60 5.24 -5.74
CA PHE A 143 -16.41 5.95 -5.27
C PHE A 143 -16.70 7.43 -4.93
N LEU A 144 -17.42 8.15 -5.79
CA LEU A 144 -17.82 9.54 -5.56
C LEU A 144 -18.67 9.69 -4.28
N CYS A 145 -19.55 8.73 -4.02
CA CYS A 145 -20.34 8.66 -2.79
C CYS A 145 -19.58 8.13 -1.56
N GLY A 146 -18.31 7.74 -1.72
CA GLY A 146 -17.50 7.14 -0.64
C GLY A 146 -17.97 5.76 -0.17
N ASN A 147 -18.77 5.06 -0.97
CA ASN A 147 -19.29 3.72 -0.70
C ASN A 147 -18.38 2.63 -1.31
N VAL A 148 -17.09 2.74 -1.00
CA VAL A 148 -15.99 1.85 -1.43
C VAL A 148 -15.13 1.54 -0.22
N GLY A 149 -14.33 0.47 -0.27
CA GLY A 149 -13.35 0.18 0.78
C GLY A 149 -12.48 1.41 1.11
N ASP A 150 -12.29 1.66 2.40
CA ASP A 150 -11.55 2.79 2.99
C ASP A 150 -12.25 4.16 2.84
N GLY A 151 -13.53 4.16 2.40
CA GLY A 151 -14.45 5.28 2.52
C GLY A 151 -14.23 6.42 1.52
N PRO A 152 -14.71 7.65 1.84
CA PRO A 152 -14.57 8.78 0.95
C PRO A 152 -13.11 9.24 0.85
N TRP A 153 -12.49 9.06 -0.32
CA TRP A 153 -11.11 9.49 -0.61
C TRP A 153 -10.80 10.93 -0.15
N GLY A 154 -11.73 11.87 -0.37
CA GLY A 154 -11.54 13.28 0.00
C GLY A 154 -11.49 13.54 1.50
N THR A 155 -12.09 12.66 2.32
CA THR A 155 -12.00 12.71 3.79
C THR A 155 -10.64 12.22 4.24
N HIS A 156 -10.22 11.03 3.78
CA HIS A 156 -8.92 10.44 4.10
C HIS A 156 -7.75 11.38 3.74
N VAL A 157 -7.85 12.13 2.64
CA VAL A 157 -6.80 13.11 2.29
C VAL A 157 -6.81 14.33 3.22
N LYS A 158 -7.97 14.89 3.58
CA LYS A 158 -8.05 16.01 4.55
C LYS A 158 -7.53 15.61 5.94
N GLU A 159 -7.87 14.40 6.41
CA GLU A 159 -7.35 13.87 7.67
C GLU A 159 -5.83 13.73 7.62
N SER A 160 -5.28 13.25 6.50
CA SER A 160 -3.84 13.20 6.29
C SER A 160 -3.17 14.58 6.25
N GLU A 161 -3.90 15.64 5.92
CA GLU A 161 -3.36 17.00 5.92
C GLU A 161 -3.13 17.55 7.32
N ALA A 162 -3.84 17.04 8.34
CA ALA A 162 -3.64 17.43 9.74
C ALA A 162 -2.39 16.80 10.40
N VAL A 163 -1.72 15.85 9.72
CA VAL A 163 -0.53 15.17 10.24
C VAL A 163 0.72 16.03 10.03
N GLU A 164 1.33 16.52 11.11
CA GLU A 164 2.47 17.44 11.05
C GLU A 164 3.71 16.84 10.37
N THR A 165 4.00 15.56 10.63
CA THR A 165 5.19 14.87 10.09
C THR A 165 5.05 14.39 8.65
N LYS A 166 3.92 14.69 7.97
CA LYS A 166 3.61 14.20 6.63
C LYS A 166 4.68 14.56 5.58
N LYS A 167 5.07 13.60 4.76
CA LYS A 167 5.88 13.82 3.55
C LYS A 167 5.10 13.51 2.27
N ASN A 168 4.77 14.56 1.53
CA ASN A 168 4.13 14.45 0.21
C ASN A 168 5.15 13.94 -0.83
N ILE A 169 5.03 12.65 -1.15
CA ILE A 169 5.83 11.98 -2.19
C ILE A 169 5.04 11.90 -3.51
N LEU A 170 5.71 12.21 -4.64
CA LEU A 170 5.12 12.21 -5.99
C LEU A 170 5.87 11.29 -6.96
N MET A 171 5.21 10.27 -7.50
CA MET A 171 5.81 9.25 -8.38
C MET A 171 6.44 9.78 -9.70
N THR A 172 6.41 11.10 -9.96
CA THR A 172 6.90 11.75 -11.19
C THR A 172 8.42 11.85 -11.29
N ASP A 173 9.14 11.90 -10.17
CA ASP A 173 10.62 12.02 -10.13
C ASP A 173 11.20 11.06 -9.08
N PRO A 174 11.33 9.76 -9.41
CA PRO A 174 11.76 8.74 -8.45
C PRO A 174 13.04 9.10 -7.70
N LYS A 175 14.06 9.65 -8.38
CA LYS A 175 15.36 9.95 -7.77
C LYS A 175 15.26 11.08 -6.74
N ARG A 176 14.51 12.15 -7.04
CA ARG A 176 14.21 13.22 -6.07
C ARG A 176 13.40 12.72 -4.88
N GLU A 177 12.41 11.87 -5.13
CA GLU A 177 11.56 11.36 -4.05
C GLU A 177 12.30 10.38 -3.14
N ILE A 178 13.15 9.49 -3.68
CA ILE A 178 14.03 8.62 -2.88
C ILE A 178 14.98 9.46 -2.02
N ARG A 179 15.56 10.56 -2.55
CA ARG A 179 16.35 11.49 -1.71
C ARG A 179 15.55 12.06 -0.54
N LYS A 180 14.26 12.39 -0.71
CA LYS A 180 13.41 12.82 0.43
C LYS A 180 13.26 11.72 1.47
N VAL A 181 13.12 10.46 1.05
CA VAL A 181 13.04 9.30 1.95
C VAL A 181 14.37 9.09 2.68
N MET A 182 15.51 9.22 1.99
CA MET A 182 16.85 9.20 2.60
C MET A 182 17.01 10.27 3.69
N THR A 183 16.72 11.54 3.36
CA THR A 183 16.77 12.65 4.33
C THR A 183 15.86 12.42 5.53
N PHE A 184 14.66 11.87 5.29
CA PHE A 184 13.67 11.58 6.31
C PHE A 184 14.08 10.44 7.25
N LEU A 185 14.70 9.39 6.72
CA LEU A 185 15.24 8.27 7.49
C LEU A 185 16.63 8.56 8.09
N GLY A 186 17.16 9.79 7.95
CA GLY A 186 18.48 10.16 8.44
C GLY A 186 19.64 9.43 7.74
N LYS A 187 19.41 8.89 6.53
CA LYS A 187 20.39 8.12 5.75
C LYS A 187 21.09 9.03 4.73
N ASP A 188 22.41 9.04 4.75
CA ASP A 188 23.25 9.68 3.73
C ASP A 188 23.91 8.58 2.88
N LEU A 189 23.35 8.31 1.71
CA LEU A 189 23.79 7.26 0.78
C LEU A 189 24.35 7.90 -0.50
N SER A 190 25.36 7.28 -1.10
CA SER A 190 25.97 7.82 -2.32
C SER A 190 25.00 7.86 -3.51
N GLU A 191 25.31 8.70 -4.50
CA GLU A 191 24.53 8.77 -5.75
C GLU A 191 24.46 7.41 -6.47
N ASP A 192 25.51 6.58 -6.41
CA ASP A 192 25.52 5.22 -6.97
C ASP A 192 24.50 4.30 -6.26
N VAL A 193 24.42 4.39 -4.92
CA VAL A 193 23.44 3.64 -4.12
C VAL A 193 22.02 4.13 -4.42
N LEU A 194 21.82 5.45 -4.52
CA LEU A 194 20.56 6.05 -4.92
C LEU A 194 20.11 5.60 -6.31
N ASP A 195 21.01 5.54 -7.29
CA ASP A 195 20.69 5.03 -8.64
C ASP A 195 20.38 3.54 -8.64
N LYS A 196 21.07 2.74 -7.82
CA LYS A 196 20.76 1.32 -7.59
C LYS A 196 19.36 1.14 -7.01
N ILE A 197 18.98 1.93 -5.99
CA ILE A 197 17.63 1.91 -5.40
C ILE A 197 16.59 2.37 -6.43
N CYS A 198 16.88 3.40 -7.22
CA CYS A 198 15.99 3.90 -8.29
C CYS A 198 15.73 2.83 -9.37
N LEU A 199 16.76 2.07 -9.78
CA LEU A 199 16.63 0.97 -10.73
C LEU A 199 15.83 -0.20 -10.14
N HIS A 200 16.14 -0.63 -8.91
CA HIS A 200 15.46 -1.73 -8.22
C HIS A 200 13.98 -1.45 -7.96
N THR A 201 13.66 -0.22 -7.54
CA THR A 201 12.28 0.23 -7.28
C THR A 201 11.57 0.75 -8.54
N SER A 202 12.17 0.59 -9.72
CA SER A 202 11.51 0.89 -10.99
C SER A 202 10.33 -0.05 -11.24
N PHE A 203 9.27 0.45 -11.90
CA PHE A 203 8.09 -0.37 -12.18
C PHE A 203 8.41 -1.65 -12.97
N LYS A 204 9.43 -1.64 -13.84
CA LYS A 204 9.86 -2.83 -14.58
C LYS A 204 10.42 -3.88 -13.62
N ALA A 205 11.44 -3.50 -12.83
CA ALA A 205 12.08 -4.39 -11.88
C ALA A 205 11.09 -4.94 -10.85
N MET A 206 10.27 -4.08 -10.24
CA MET A 206 9.25 -4.51 -9.26
C MET A 206 8.14 -5.39 -9.84
N LYS A 207 7.88 -5.32 -11.15
CA LYS A 207 6.92 -6.20 -11.84
C LYS A 207 7.49 -7.60 -12.06
N GLU A 208 8.77 -7.68 -12.39
CA GLU A 208 9.50 -8.94 -12.63
C GLU A 208 9.92 -9.62 -11.31
N ASN A 209 10.03 -8.88 -10.20
CA ASN A 209 10.44 -9.38 -8.88
C ASN A 209 9.27 -10.06 -8.10
N PRO A 210 9.36 -11.37 -7.77
CA PRO A 210 8.33 -12.10 -7.03
C PRO A 210 8.12 -11.62 -5.59
N THR A 211 9.13 -10.97 -4.99
CA THR A 211 9.00 -10.41 -3.63
C THR A 211 8.11 -9.16 -3.58
N THR A 212 7.91 -8.47 -4.71
CA THR A 212 7.14 -7.20 -4.77
C THR A 212 5.87 -7.27 -5.61
N ASN A 213 5.74 -8.22 -6.54
CA ASN A 213 4.62 -8.31 -7.48
C ASN A 213 3.43 -9.17 -6.99
N TYR A 214 3.49 -9.69 -5.77
CA TYR A 214 2.45 -10.51 -5.11
C TYR A 214 2.15 -11.87 -5.79
N THR A 215 2.93 -12.34 -6.78
CA THR A 215 2.66 -13.64 -7.42
C THR A 215 2.74 -14.87 -6.51
N PRO A 216 3.43 -14.86 -5.35
CA PRO A 216 3.38 -15.97 -4.40
C PRO A 216 2.06 -16.08 -3.60
N LEU A 217 1.14 -15.10 -3.68
CA LEU A 217 -0.17 -15.24 -3.05
C LEU A 217 -1.05 -16.28 -3.76
N SER A 218 -1.87 -16.98 -2.97
CA SER A 218 -2.90 -17.85 -3.52
C SER A 218 -3.91 -17.06 -4.34
N SER A 219 -4.33 -17.60 -5.49
CA SER A 219 -5.41 -17.04 -6.31
C SER A 219 -6.76 -16.95 -5.58
N ALA A 220 -6.95 -17.69 -4.47
CA ALA A 220 -8.10 -17.51 -3.59
C ALA A 220 -8.12 -16.11 -2.94
N ILE A 221 -6.95 -15.52 -2.68
CA ILE A 221 -6.77 -14.20 -2.05
C ILE A 221 -6.71 -13.10 -3.12
N MET A 222 -5.89 -13.32 -4.17
CA MET A 222 -5.60 -12.35 -5.22
C MET A 222 -5.46 -13.08 -6.56
N ASP A 223 -6.49 -13.02 -7.41
CA ASP A 223 -6.47 -13.67 -8.71
C ASP A 223 -5.82 -12.78 -9.77
N GLN A 224 -4.50 -12.92 -9.89
CA GLN A 224 -3.72 -12.17 -10.87
C GLN A 224 -4.01 -12.54 -12.33
N SER A 225 -4.80 -13.58 -12.61
CA SER A 225 -5.28 -13.88 -13.96
C SER A 225 -6.38 -12.90 -14.42
N VAL A 226 -7.15 -12.34 -13.48
CA VAL A 226 -8.17 -11.28 -13.73
C VAL A 226 -7.49 -9.92 -13.93
N SER A 227 -6.55 -9.57 -13.06
CA SER A 227 -5.66 -8.42 -13.26
C SER A 227 -4.35 -8.59 -12.50
N PRO A 228 -3.18 -8.39 -13.14
CA PRO A 228 -1.91 -8.45 -12.44
C PRO A 228 -1.75 -7.22 -11.54
N PHE A 229 -1.31 -7.45 -10.29
CA PHE A 229 -1.11 -6.41 -9.28
C PHE A 229 -0.22 -5.27 -9.81
N MET A 230 0.90 -5.64 -10.42
CA MET A 230 1.83 -4.74 -11.12
C MET A 230 1.32 -4.41 -12.54
N ARG A 231 0.23 -3.64 -12.58
CA ARG A 231 -0.60 -3.40 -13.78
C ARG A 231 0.09 -2.58 -14.89
N LYS A 232 0.24 -1.26 -14.70
CA LYS A 232 0.65 -0.31 -15.76
C LYS A 232 1.75 0.71 -15.40
N GLY A 233 1.97 1.02 -14.12
CA GLY A 233 3.13 1.81 -13.66
C GLY A 233 3.31 3.23 -14.20
N ARG A 234 2.30 3.82 -14.86
CA ARG A 234 2.40 5.13 -15.52
C ARG A 234 1.49 6.16 -14.85
N ILE A 235 2.05 7.33 -14.59
CA ILE A 235 1.28 8.57 -14.43
C ILE A 235 1.01 9.07 -15.85
N ARG A 236 -0.26 9.23 -16.22
CA ARG A 236 -0.59 10.00 -17.41
C ARG A 236 -0.74 11.45 -16.98
N PRO A 237 -0.11 12.42 -17.67
CA PRO A 237 -0.56 13.80 -17.55
C PRO A 237 -2.06 13.85 -17.86
N ILE A 238 -2.84 14.49 -17.01
CA ILE A 238 -4.15 14.97 -17.43
C ILE A 238 -3.83 16.04 -18.49
N LEU A 239 -4.26 15.80 -19.73
CA LEU A 239 -4.22 16.82 -20.77
C LEU A 239 -5.03 18.01 -20.26
N ARG A 240 -4.36 19.16 -20.12
CA ARG A 240 -4.99 20.45 -19.82
C ARG A 240 -5.65 21.00 -21.08
#